data_AF-A0AAV5ULJ6-F1
#
_entry.id   AF-A0AAV5ULJ6-F1
#
_cell.length_a   1.000
_cell.length_b   1.000
_cell.length_c   1.000
_cell.angle_alpha   90.00
_cell.angle_beta   90.00
_cell.angle_gamma   90.00
#
_symmetry.space_group_name_H-M   'P 1'
#
loop_
_entity.id
_entity.type
_entity.pdbx_description
1 polymer ?
#
loop_
_entity_poly.entity_id
_entity_poly.type
_entity_poly.pdbx_seq_one_letter_code
_entity_poly.pdbx_strand_id
1 'polypeptide(L)' 'STKKCCQMLSAQASLPLLHVLGSLSFFLGFFDVWHDEALESCTFMMAEMTAIFSPLIVLLYIEDYRLAILTLFKVTAVKK' A
#
# COMPACT_ATOMS: atom_id res chain seq x y z
N SER A 1 -0.19 -20.71 -10.90
CA SER A 1 -0.63 -20.03 -9.67
C SER A 1 0.56 -19.49 -8.85
N THR A 2 1.56 -20.32 -8.53
CA THR A 2 2.68 -19.99 -7.61
C THR A 2 3.49 -18.74 -7.99
N LYS A 3 3.80 -18.51 -9.28
CA LYS A 3 4.58 -17.33 -9.73
C LYS A 3 3.90 -16.00 -9.41
N LYS A 4 2.58 -15.89 -9.61
CA LYS A 4 1.80 -14.67 -9.29
C LYS A 4 1.74 -14.41 -7.79
N CYS A 5 1.66 -15.47 -6.98
CA CYS A 5 1.72 -15.39 -5.52
C CYS A 5 3.07 -14.85 -5.04
N CYS A 6 4.19 -15.38 -5.57
CA CYS A 6 5.52 -14.85 -5.24
C CYS A 6 5.66 -13.38 -5.63
N GLN A 7 5.19 -12.96 -6.80
CA GLN A 7 5.22 -11.56 -7.22
C GLN A 7 4.38 -10.65 -6.32
N MET A 8 3.20 -11.10 -5.92
CA MET A 8 2.34 -10.39 -4.96
C MET A 8 3.05 -10.22 -3.62
N LEU A 9 3.62 -11.30 -3.08
CA LEU A 9 4.33 -11.26 -1.80
C LEU A 9 5.58 -10.38 -1.87
N SER A 10 6.33 -10.42 -2.98
CA SER A 10 7.46 -9.52 -3.21
C SER A 10 7.02 -8.04 -3.26
N ALA A 11 5.90 -7.75 -3.92
CA ALA A 11 5.34 -6.39 -3.96
C ALA A 11 4.88 -5.93 -2.57
N GLN A 12 4.18 -6.78 -1.81
CA GLN A 12 3.78 -6.46 -0.43
C GLN A 12 4.99 -6.29 0.50
N ALA A 13 6.02 -7.13 0.36
CA ALA A 13 7.26 -7.02 1.13
C ALA A 13 8.05 -5.73 0.83
N SER A 14 7.77 -5.05 -0.29
CA SER A 14 8.36 -3.74 -0.61
C SER A 14 7.64 -2.56 0.06
N LEU A 15 6.37 -2.71 0.47
CA LEU A 15 5.61 -1.63 1.12
C LEU A 15 6.22 -1.14 2.45
N PRO A 16 6.77 -2.00 3.32
CA PRO A 16 7.48 -1.55 4.52
C PRO A 16 8.67 -0.63 4.24
N LEU A 17 9.26 -0.66 3.03
CA LEU A 17 10.35 0.25 2.68
C LEU A 17 9.89 1.72 2.67
N LEU A 18 8.63 1.98 2.34
CA LEU A 18 8.05 3.33 2.41
C LEU A 18 7.93 3.81 3.86
N HIS A 19 7.61 2.92 4.80
CA HIS A 19 7.60 3.25 6.23
C HIS A 19 9.01 3.52 6.77
N VAL A 20 10.02 2.79 6.28
CA VAL A 20 11.42 3.05 6.65
C VAL A 20 11.82 4.45 6.20
N LEU A 21 11.43 4.88 4.99
CA LEU A 21 11.69 6.25 4.52
C LEU A 21 11.02 7.30 5.40
N GLY A 22 9.75 7.13 5.77
CA GLY A 22 9.07 8.05 6.69
C GLY A 22 9.71 8.10 8.07
N SER A 23 10.14 6.95 8.59
CA SER A 23 10.85 6.86 9.87
C SER A 23 12.20 7.58 9.82
N LEU A 24 12.95 7.41 8.72
CA LEU A 24 14.23 8.09 8.52
C LEU A 24 14.06 9.61 8.44
N SER A 25 13.08 10.10 7.67
CA SER A 25 12.75 11.53 7.62
C SER A 25 12.41 12.08 9.01
N PHE A 26 11.61 11.33 9.79
CA PHE A 26 11.28 11.69 11.16
C PHE A 26 12.52 11.77 12.06
N PHE A 27 13.43 10.78 12.00
CA PHE A 27 14.68 10.83 12.77
C PHE A 27 15.58 12.00 12.34
N LEU A 28 15.68 12.29 11.05
CA LEU A 28 16.47 13.41 10.54
C LEU A 28 15.93 14.77 11.03
N GLY A 29 14.61 14.93 11.05
CA GLY A 29 13.95 16.10 11.62
C GLY A 29 14.12 16.17 13.14
N PHE A 30 13.98 15.05 13.84
CA PHE A 30 14.12 14.98 15.30
C PHE A 30 15.52 15.34 15.80
N PHE A 31 16.57 14.96 15.07
CA PHE A 31 17.96 15.30 15.39
C PHE A 31 18.40 16.67 14.87
N ASP A 32 17.49 17.45 14.27
CA ASP A 32 17.77 18.77 13.67
C ASP A 32 18.89 18.73 12.60
N VAL A 33 19.04 17.58 11.92
CA VAL A 33 20.05 17.39 10.86
C VAL A 33 19.54 17.93 9.53
N TRP A 34 18.25 17.72 9.26
CA TRP A 34 17.56 18.20 8.07
C TRP A 34 16.08 18.37 8.40
N HIS A 35 15.55 19.59 8.28
CA HIS A 35 14.17 19.91 8.60
C HIS A 35 13.48 20.52 7.38
N ASP A 36 12.51 19.79 6.82
CA ASP A 36 11.65 20.25 5.74
C ASP A 36 10.23 19.72 6.00
N GLU A 37 9.32 20.60 6.42
CA GLU A 37 7.94 20.25 6.78
C GLU A 37 7.19 19.58 5.61
N ALA A 38 7.50 19.97 4.37
CA ALA A 38 6.86 19.38 3.20
C ALA A 38 7.35 17.94 2.98
N LEU A 39 8.65 17.69 3.15
CA LEU A 39 9.24 16.35 3.05
C LEU A 39 8.70 15.41 4.15
N GLU A 40 8.64 15.88 5.41
CA GLU A 40 8.09 15.11 6.53
C GLU A 40 6.61 14.77 6.28
N SER A 41 5.80 15.76 5.91
CA SER A 41 4.38 15.56 5.61
C SER A 41 4.17 14.60 4.43
N CYS A 42 4.94 14.75 3.36
CA CYS A 42 4.83 13.88 2.19
C CYS A 42 5.22 12.44 2.51
N THR A 43 6.33 12.24 3.23
CA THR A 43 6.81 10.90 3.57
C THR A 43 5.89 10.20 4.56
N PHE A 44 5.30 10.92 5.50
CA PHE A 44 4.28 10.39 6.40
C PHE A 44 3.00 10.00 5.65
N MET A 45 2.51 10.87 4.76
CA MET A 45 1.33 10.58 3.96
C MET A 45 1.56 9.37 3.03
N MET A 46 2.73 9.25 2.42
CA MET A 46 3.11 8.09 1.61
C MET A 46 3.16 6.78 2.41
N ALA A 47 3.63 6.81 3.66
CA ALA A 47 3.64 5.65 4.54
C ALA A 47 2.21 5.17 4.83
N GLU A 48 1.28 6.08 5.13
CA GLU A 48 -0.14 5.75 5.36
C GLU A 48 -0.84 5.16 4.13
N MET A 49 -0.46 5.59 2.92
CA MET A 49 -1.03 5.03 1.67
C MET A 49 -0.71 3.54 1.45
N THR A 50 0.25 2.96 2.17
CA THR A 50 0.54 1.52 2.10
C THR A 50 -0.66 0.65 2.48
N ALA A 51 -1.54 1.14 3.36
CA ALA A 51 -2.79 0.47 3.73
C ALA A 51 -3.74 0.33 2.52
N ILE A 52 -3.69 1.28 1.57
CA ILE A 52 -4.45 1.26 0.32
C ILE A 52 -3.73 0.39 -0.73
N PHE A 53 -2.40 0.45 -0.81
CA PHE A 53 -1.64 -0.35 -1.76
C PHE A 53 -1.73 -1.85 -1.51
N SER A 54 -1.83 -2.28 -0.25
CA SER A 54 -1.94 -3.70 0.12
C SER A 54 -3.12 -4.41 -0.57
N PRO A 55 -4.40 -3.99 -0.43
CA PRO A 55 -5.53 -4.61 -1.12
C PRO A 55 -5.47 -4.39 -2.65
N LEU A 56 -4.89 -3.28 -3.12
CA LEU A 56 -4.71 -3.03 -4.55
C LEU A 56 -3.78 -4.06 -5.20
N ILE A 57 -2.64 -4.36 -4.55
CA ILE A 57 -1.69 -5.39 -5.00
C ILE A 57 -2.39 -6.76 -5.03
N VAL A 58 -3.17 -7.11 -4.01
CA VAL A 58 -3.93 -8.36 -3.99
C VAL A 58 -4.89 -8.44 -5.18
N LEU A 59 -5.61 -7.35 -5.47
CA LEU A 59 -6.54 -7.31 -6.60
C LEU A 59 -5.85 -7.42 -7.96
N LEU A 60 -4.64 -6.88 -8.11
CA LEU A 60 -3.89 -6.96 -9.37
C LEU A 60 -3.32 -8.35 -9.63
N TYR A 61 -2.93 -9.09 -8.59
CA TYR A 61 -2.24 -10.38 -8.74
C TYR A 61 -3.12 -11.61 -8.53
N ILE A 62 -4.19 -11.53 -7.73
CA ILE A 62 -5.10 -12.65 -7.47
C ILE A 62 -6.42 -12.49 -8.23
N GLU A 63 -6.64 -13.38 -9.19
CA GLU A 63 -7.85 -13.41 -10.03
C GLU A 63 -9.12 -13.69 -9.22
N ASP A 64 -9.04 -14.60 -8.25
CA ASP A 64 -10.19 -14.97 -7.41
C ASP A 64 -10.75 -13.78 -6.62
N TYR A 65 -9.86 -12.88 -6.15
CA TYR A 65 -10.26 -11.65 -5.47
C TYR A 65 -11.00 -10.70 -6.42
N ARG A 66 -10.57 -10.57 -7.68
CA ARG A 66 -11.28 -9.75 -8.67
C ARG A 66 -12.67 -10.29 -8.96
N LEU A 67 -12.79 -11.61 -9.12
CA LEU A 67 -14.07 -12.28 -9.36
C LEU A 67 -15.02 -12.12 -8.17
N ALA A 68 -14.50 -12.24 -6.95
CA ALA A 68 -15.27 -12.01 -5.72
C ALA A 68 -15.80 -10.58 -5.65
N ILE A 69 -14.95 -9.58 -5.92
CA ILE A 69 -15.37 -8.16 -5.94
C ILE A 69 -16.43 -7.91 -7.02
N LEU A 70 -16.25 -8.40 -8.24
CA LEU A 70 -17.23 -8.24 -9.32
C LEU A 70 -18.57 -8.90 -8.95
N THR A 71 -18.54 -10.04 -8.27
CA THR A 71 -19.74 -10.72 -7.77
C THR A 71 -20.43 -9.87 -6.70
N LEU A 72 -19.68 -9.32 -5.76
CA LEU A 72 -20.19 -8.47 -4.69
C LEU A 72 -20.86 -7.20 -5.24
N PHE A 73 -20.26 -6.56 -6.25
CA PHE A 73 -20.85 -5.41 -6.94
C PHE A 73 -22.07 -5.79 -7.80
N LYS A 74 -22.08 -6.94 -8.47
CA LYS A 74 -23.26 -7.44 -9.20
C LYS A 74 -24.43 -7.71 -8.26
N VAL A 75 -24.19 -8.37 -7.12
CA VAL A 75 -25.21 -8.62 -6.09
C VAL A 75 -25.76 -7.31 -5.52
N THR A 76 -24.90 -6.31 -5.32
CA THR A 76 -25.31 -4.99 -4.84
C THR A 76 -26.13 -4.22 -5.87
N ALA A 77 -25.83 -4.37 -7.16
CA ALA A 77 -26.60 -3.75 -8.25
C ALA A 77 -27.98 -4.37 -8.47
N VAL A 78 -28.16 -5.67 -8.16
CA VAL A 78 -29.45 -6.37 -8.26
C VAL A 78 -30.38 -6.05 -7.08
N LYS A 79 -29.83 -5.63 -5.95
CA LYS A 79 -30.60 -5.28 -4.74
C LYS A 79 -31.12 -3.84 -4.71
N LYS A 80 -30.85 -3.05 -5.74
CA LYS A 80 -31.23 -1.63 -5.84
C LYS A 80 -32.36 -1.46 -6.84
#